data_AF-A0A1M5QR27-F1
#
_entry.id   AF-A0A1M5QR27-F1
#
_cell.length_a   1.000
_cell.length_b   1.000
_cell.length_c   1.000
_cell.angle_alpha   90.00
_cell.angle_beta   90.00
_cell.angle_gamma   90.00
#
_symmetry.space_group_name_H-M   'P 1'
#
loop_
_entity.id
_entity.type
_entity.pdbx_description
1 polymer ?
#
loop_
_entity_poly.entity_id
_entity_poly.type
_entity_poly.pdbx_seq_one_letter_code
_entity_poly.pdbx_strand_id
1 'polypeptide(L)' 'MWITQPSSMPFFQYLNLIVTRCHQLIRIAGNPYRPELHYMRGPGPKWHAKHQGRSDSGGL' A
#
# COMPACT_ATOMS: atom_id res chain seq x y z
N MET A 1 -17.43 44.16 -25.06
CA MET A 1 -16.51 43.43 -24.17
C MET A 1 -16.07 42.15 -24.87
N TRP A 2 -14.92 42.14 -25.51
CA TRP A 2 -14.36 40.90 -26.07
C TRP A 2 -13.59 40.20 -24.95
N ILE A 3 -13.98 38.96 -24.66
CA ILE A 3 -13.31 38.11 -23.69
C ILE A 3 -12.06 37.59 -24.38
N THR A 4 -10.89 38.05 -23.95
CA THR A 4 -9.61 37.46 -24.31
C THR A 4 -9.62 36.01 -23.84
N GLN A 5 -9.76 35.06 -24.75
CA GLN A 5 -9.51 33.66 -24.42
C GLN A 5 -8.05 33.56 -23.97
N PRO A 6 -7.74 33.11 -22.74
CA PRO A 6 -6.37 32.76 -22.42
C PRO A 6 -6.05 31.53 -23.27
N SER A 7 -5.20 31.72 -24.26
CA SER A 7 -4.55 30.63 -24.98
C SER A 7 -3.76 29.83 -23.96
N SER A 8 -4.45 28.86 -23.34
CA SER A 8 -3.89 27.87 -22.43
C SER A 8 -2.89 27.08 -23.26
N MET A 9 -1.62 27.45 -23.13
CA MET A 9 -0.52 26.77 -23.80
C MET A 9 -0.61 25.29 -23.40
N PRO A 10 -0.89 24.36 -24.34
CA PRO A 10 -1.20 22.96 -24.04
C PRO A 10 -0.04 22.28 -23.30
N PHE A 11 1.17 22.82 -23.42
CA PHE A 11 2.36 22.41 -22.69
C PHE A 11 2.17 22.37 -21.17
N PHE A 12 1.53 23.39 -20.58
CA PHE A 12 1.30 23.38 -19.14
C PHE A 12 0.31 22.28 -18.74
N GLN A 13 -0.63 21.91 -19.60
CA GLN A 13 -1.56 20.81 -19.34
C GLN A 13 -0.82 19.46 -19.33
N TYR A 14 0.10 19.24 -20.26
CA TYR A 14 0.96 18.05 -20.28
C TYR A 14 1.85 17.97 -19.04
N LEU A 15 2.47 19.08 -18.63
CA LEU A 15 3.27 19.11 -17.41
C LEU A 15 2.44 18.79 -16.16
N ASN A 16 1.25 19.35 -16.03
CA ASN A 16 0.36 19.07 -14.91
C ASN A 16 -0.05 17.59 -14.85
N LEU A 17 -0.28 16.94 -16.00
CA LEU A 17 -0.53 15.51 -16.08
C LEU A 17 0.67 14.70 -15.57
N ILE A 18 1.88 15.04 -16.02
CA ILE A 18 3.12 14.37 -15.60
C ILE A 18 3.33 14.53 -14.09
N VAL A 19 3.21 15.74 -13.57
CA VAL A 19 3.37 16.04 -12.13
C VAL A 19 2.35 15.24 -11.30
N THR A 20 1.09 15.19 -11.74
CA THR A 20 0.03 14.45 -11.03
C THR A 20 0.34 12.96 -10.97
N ARG A 21 0.81 12.37 -12.07
CA ARG A 21 1.20 10.96 -12.13
C ARG A 21 2.42 10.66 -11.26
N CYS A 22 3.46 11.49 -11.32
CA CYS A 22 4.64 11.33 -10.48
C CYS A 22 4.29 11.43 -8.99
N HIS A 23 3.45 12.40 -8.61
CA HIS A 23 3.00 12.56 -7.22
C HIS A 23 2.24 11.33 -6.70
N GLN A 24 1.38 10.72 -7.54
CA GLN A 24 0.70 9.47 -7.19
C GLN A 24 1.69 8.32 -6.96
N LEU A 25 2.70 8.18 -7.82
CA LEU A 25 3.72 7.14 -7.71
C LEU A 25 4.57 7.30 -6.44
N ILE A 26 5.02 8.52 -6.16
CA ILE A 26 5.79 8.84 -4.94
C ILE A 26 4.98 8.48 -3.68
N ARG A 27 3.67 8.77 -3.68
CA ARG A 27 2.80 8.45 -2.55
C ARG A 27 2.63 6.95 -2.30
N ILE A 28 2.58 6.16 -3.37
CA ILE A 28 2.48 4.69 -3.28
C ILE A 28 3.83 4.10 -2.84
N ALA A 29 4.93 4.53 -3.45
CA ALA A 29 6.28 4.05 -3.16
C ALA A 29 6.75 4.45 -1.74
N GLY A 30 6.33 5.62 -1.27
CA GLY A 30 6.64 6.10 0.08
C GLY A 30 5.78 5.48 1.18
N ASN A 31 4.80 4.62 0.85
CA ASN A 31 4.03 3.93 1.87
C ASN A 31 4.86 2.76 2.44
N PRO A 32 5.23 2.80 3.74
CA PRO A 32 5.99 1.71 4.34
C PRO A 32 5.17 0.42 4.26
N TYR A 33 5.76 -0.63 3.67
CA TYR A 33 5.17 -1.95 3.70
C TYR A 33 4.93 -2.35 5.15
N ARG A 34 3.65 -2.50 5.53
CA ARG A 34 3.20 -2.89 6.88
C ARG A 34 2.83 -4.36 6.87
N PRO A 35 3.80 -5.27 7.10
CA PRO A 35 3.53 -6.70 7.13
C PRO A 35 2.47 -7.08 8.18
N GLU A 36 2.26 -6.26 9.21
CA GLU A 36 1.32 -6.49 10.30
C GLU A 36 -0.14 -6.58 9.85
N LEU A 37 -0.49 -5.94 8.72
CA LEU A 37 -1.82 -6.07 8.09
C LEU A 37 -1.94 -7.32 7.21
N HIS A 38 -0.82 -7.90 6.81
CA HIS A 38 -0.75 -9.02 5.85
C HIS A 38 -0.41 -10.36 6.51
N TYR A 39 0.04 -10.36 7.77
CA TYR A 39 0.23 -11.56 8.59
C TYR A 39 -1.03 -11.99 9.35
N MET A 40 -2.22 -11.84 8.76
CA MET A 40 -3.46 -12.48 9.22
C MET A 40 -3.54 -13.96 8.80
N ARG A 41 -2.39 -14.62 8.70
CA ARG A 41 -2.30 -16.07 8.62
C ARG A 41 -1.59 -16.50 9.88
N GLY A 42 -2.38 -16.94 10.86
CA GLY A 42 -1.87 -17.53 12.09
C GLY A 42 -0.90 -18.69 11.80
N PRO A 43 -0.27 -19.22 12.84
CA PRO A 43 0.68 -20.31 12.68
C PRO A 43 0.10 -21.44 11.82
N GLY A 44 0.81 -21.81 10.75
CA GLY A 44 0.34 -22.85 9.85
C GLY A 44 0.29 -24.24 10.53
N PRO A 45 -0.32 -25.24 9.89
CA PRO A 45 -0.45 -26.60 10.45
C PRO A 45 0.89 -27.22 10.90
N LYS A 46 1.99 -26.88 10.21
CA LYS A 46 3.35 -27.31 10.57
C LYS A 46 3.84 -26.72 11.90
N TRP A 47 3.40 -25.53 12.26
CA TRP A 47 3.70 -24.93 13.57
C TRP A 47 2.91 -25.62 14.67
N HIS A 48 1.62 -25.90 14.45
CA HIS A 48 0.79 -26.65 15.40
C HIS A 48 1.35 -28.05 15.68
N ALA A 49 1.72 -28.81 14.64
CA ALA A 49 2.33 -30.13 14.81
C ALA A 49 3.59 -30.14 15.68
N LYS A 50 4.37 -29.04 15.67
CA LYS A 50 5.59 -28.90 16.49
C LYS A 50 5.30 -28.51 17.95
N HIS A 51 4.18 -27.83 18.21
CA HIS A 51 3.85 -27.28 19.53
C HIS A 51 2.75 -28.06 20.27
N GLN A 52 2.00 -28.93 19.60
CA GLN A 52 0.94 -29.75 20.21
C GLN A 52 1.46 -30.69 21.31
N GLY A 53 2.74 -31.07 21.27
CA GLY A 53 3.38 -31.95 22.26
C GLY A 53 3.79 -31.29 23.57
N ARG A 54 3.43 -30.02 23.81
CA ARG A 54 3.85 -29.27 25.01
C ARG A 54 2.70 -28.91 25.97
N SER A 55 1.47 -29.31 25.66
CA SER A 55 0.27 -28.99 26.46
C SER A 55 -0.32 -30.18 27.23
N ASP A 56 0.31 -31.35 27.23
CA ASP A 56 -0.13 -32.50 28.02
C ASP A 56 0.71 -32.64 29.30
N SER A 57 0.51 -31.71 30.24
CA SER A 57 0.93 -31.86 31.65
C SER A 57 0.22 -30.81 32.51
N GLY A 58 -1.06 -31.01 32.78
CA GLY A 58 -1.83 -30.12 33.64
C GLY A 58 -3.33 -30.38 33.60
N GLY A 59 -3.76 -31.57 33.98
CA GLY A 59 -5.19 -31.87 34.07
C GLY A 59 -5.50 -33.35 34.21
N LEU A 60 -5.06 -33.96 35.31
CA LEU A 60 -5.74 -34.95 36.15
C LEU A 60 -4.82 -35.32 37.32
#